data_AF-A0A832R0L6-F1
#
_entry.id   AF-A0A832R0L6-F1
#
_cell.length_a   1.000
_cell.length_b   1.000
_cell.length_c   1.000
_cell.angle_alpha   90.00
_cell.angle_beta   90.00
_cell.angle_gamma   90.00
#
_symmetry.space_group_name_H-M   'P 1'
#
loop_
_entity.id
_entity.type
_entity.pdbx_description
1 polymer ?
#
loop_
_entity_poly.entity_id
_entity_poly.type
_entity_poly.pdbx_seq_one_letter_code
_entity_poly.pdbx_strand_id
1 'polypeptide(L)'
;MIKLARVLWIVPVLLIACSQDNMDGISVNQQNEALVPLTPLELNEHAGFDALDNFILANGANEQAMRIYEDISRLAPDNPLVLIRAAYAALIIDQSEVGPRLAASIIEKLKGEKLKGLADGALSETAKLDVMFVELTLVTKVSTTSSGQLMLDKVSAPLAKQVLERSSALVQAENWVGPHKATVQNAKDMFEALQSALDTLESRAAD
;
A
#
# COMPACT_ATOMS: atom_id res chain seq x y z
N MET A 1 -55.77 -41.20 44.23
CA MET A 1 -54.36 -41.59 43.97
C MET A 1 -53.80 -40.64 42.93
N ILE A 2 -52.87 -39.77 43.33
CA ILE A 2 -52.14 -38.84 42.46
C ILE A 2 -50.81 -39.50 42.11
N LYS A 3 -50.42 -39.50 40.83
CA LYS A 3 -49.03 -39.72 40.42
C LYS A 3 -48.61 -38.63 39.44
N LEU A 4 -47.67 -37.80 39.90
CA LEU A 4 -46.80 -36.95 39.10
C LEU A 4 -45.89 -37.81 38.20
N ALA A 5 -45.63 -37.35 36.99
CA ALA A 5 -44.28 -37.35 36.42
C ALA A 5 -44.20 -36.34 35.25
N ARG A 6 -43.40 -35.29 35.46
CA ARG A 6 -42.76 -34.47 34.41
C ARG A 6 -41.78 -35.36 33.63
N VAL A 7 -41.53 -35.07 32.35
CA VAL A 7 -40.18 -34.88 31.75
C VAL A 7 -40.33 -34.38 30.31
N LEU A 8 -39.69 -33.23 30.07
CA LEU A 8 -39.11 -32.65 28.85
C LEU A 8 -39.61 -33.11 27.47
N TRP A 9 -40.20 -32.15 26.75
CA TRP A 9 -40.22 -32.08 25.30
C TRP A 9 -38.99 -31.32 24.80
N ILE A 10 -38.48 -31.67 23.60
CA ILE A 10 -37.90 -30.85 22.50
C ILE A 10 -37.14 -31.83 21.57
N VAL A 11 -37.80 -32.33 20.53
CA VAL A 11 -37.67 -32.00 19.08
C VAL A 11 -36.31 -32.38 18.46
N PRO A 12 -36.28 -33.22 17.41
CA PRO A 12 -35.05 -33.70 16.77
C PRO A 12 -34.38 -32.59 15.96
N VAL A 13 -33.08 -32.38 16.22
CA VAL A 13 -32.22 -31.50 15.41
C VAL A 13 -31.86 -32.25 14.12
N LEU A 14 -32.47 -31.79 13.02
CA LEU A 14 -32.00 -32.06 11.66
C LEU A 14 -30.60 -31.45 11.48
N LEU A 15 -29.65 -32.26 11.03
CA LEU A 15 -28.40 -31.81 10.41
C LEU A 15 -28.76 -31.12 9.08
N ILE A 16 -28.85 -29.79 9.09
CA ILE A 16 -28.83 -28.94 7.90
C ILE A 16 -27.61 -28.02 8.04
N ALA A 17 -26.86 -27.92 6.94
CA ALA A 17 -25.63 -27.17 6.75
C ALA A 17 -25.49 -25.89 7.60
N CYS A 18 -24.42 -25.81 8.38
CA CYS A 18 -23.88 -24.50 8.77
C CYS A 18 -23.16 -23.90 7.55
N SER A 19 -23.92 -23.16 6.75
CA SER A 19 -23.43 -21.93 6.14
C SER A 19 -22.85 -21.06 7.25
N GLN A 20 -21.57 -20.70 7.18
CA GLN A 20 -21.06 -19.51 7.87
C GLN A 20 -21.04 -18.40 6.84
N ASP A 21 -22.07 -17.58 6.91
CA ASP A 21 -22.32 -16.40 6.09
C ASP A 21 -21.21 -15.34 6.26
N ASN A 22 -20.72 -14.88 5.10
CA ASN A 22 -20.29 -13.53 4.74
C ASN A 22 -19.44 -12.70 5.71
N MET A 23 -18.13 -12.72 5.46
CA MET A 23 -17.21 -11.63 5.79
C MET A 23 -17.10 -10.65 4.60
N ASP A 24 -18.25 -10.12 4.13
CA ASP A 24 -18.31 -9.39 2.85
C ASP A 24 -18.23 -7.87 3.03
N GLY A 25 -17.01 -7.38 3.24
CA GLY A 25 -16.61 -6.04 2.83
C GLY A 25 -16.10 -5.10 3.92
N ILE A 26 -15.22 -4.19 3.52
CA ILE A 26 -14.76 -3.07 4.36
C ILE A 26 -15.73 -1.91 4.14
N SER A 27 -16.29 -1.38 5.23
CA SER A 27 -17.15 -0.20 5.20
C SER A 27 -16.32 1.05 4.93
N VAL A 28 -16.61 1.69 3.80
CA VAL A 28 -16.09 3.02 3.45
C VAL A 28 -17.22 3.98 3.76
N ASN A 29 -17.02 4.80 4.80
CA ASN A 29 -17.87 5.89 5.30
C ASN A 29 -19.00 5.47 6.28
N GLN A 30 -19.00 6.03 7.50
CA GLN A 30 -20.10 5.86 8.48
C GLN A 30 -21.41 6.54 8.04
N GLN A 31 -21.38 7.39 7.01
CA GLN A 31 -22.54 8.16 6.54
C GLN A 31 -23.12 7.67 5.21
N ASN A 32 -22.42 6.80 4.48
CA ASN A 32 -22.90 6.19 3.23
C ASN A 32 -22.16 4.86 3.09
N GLU A 33 -22.83 3.75 3.39
CA GLU A 33 -22.26 2.39 3.39
C GLU A 33 -21.83 1.97 1.97
N ALA A 34 -20.73 2.51 1.46
CA ALA A 34 -20.05 1.95 0.31
C ALA A 34 -19.22 0.77 0.81
N LEU A 35 -19.77 -0.44 0.68
CA LEU A 35 -19.03 -1.67 0.94
C LEU A 35 -18.05 -1.89 -0.20
N VAL A 36 -16.77 -2.11 0.13
CA VAL A 36 -15.83 -2.72 -0.83
C VAL A 36 -16.13 -4.21 -0.82
N PRO A 37 -16.76 -4.80 -1.85
CA PRO A 37 -16.84 -6.25 -1.94
C PRO A 37 -15.41 -6.79 -2.08
N LEU A 38 -14.93 -7.44 -1.03
CA LEU A 38 -13.62 -8.12 -1.00
C LEU A 38 -13.62 -9.41 -1.85
N THR A 39 -14.75 -9.74 -2.47
CA THR A 39 -14.94 -10.89 -3.35
C THR A 39 -15.33 -10.41 -4.76
N PRO A 40 -14.59 -10.81 -5.81
CA PRO A 40 -13.34 -11.56 -5.83
C PRO A 40 -12.16 -10.58 -5.90
N LEU A 41 -11.75 -9.98 -4.78
CA LEU A 41 -10.46 -9.31 -4.76
C LEU A 41 -9.40 -10.42 -4.72
N GLU A 42 -8.98 -10.83 -5.89
CA GLU A 42 -7.82 -11.71 -6.07
C GLU A 42 -6.57 -10.93 -5.65
N LEU A 43 -6.25 -11.00 -4.35
CA LEU A 43 -5.08 -10.34 -3.73
C LEU A 43 -3.74 -10.96 -4.18
N ASN A 44 -3.77 -11.92 -5.09
CA ASN A 44 -2.64 -12.60 -5.72
C ASN A 44 -2.12 -11.86 -6.96
N GLU A 45 -2.89 -10.93 -7.54
CA GLU A 45 -2.52 -10.26 -8.79
C GLU A 45 -2.68 -8.74 -8.72
N HIS A 46 -1.88 -8.01 -9.53
CA HIS A 46 -1.99 -6.56 -9.67
C HIS A 46 -3.40 -6.10 -10.08
N ALA A 47 -4.13 -6.90 -10.86
CA ALA A 47 -5.47 -6.58 -11.33
C ALA A 47 -6.48 -6.37 -10.18
N GLY A 48 -6.38 -7.16 -9.10
CA GLY A 48 -7.22 -6.99 -7.92
C GLY A 48 -6.94 -5.66 -7.22
N PHE A 49 -5.66 -5.28 -7.09
CA PHE A 49 -5.26 -3.98 -6.53
C PHE A 49 -5.61 -2.81 -7.44
N ASP A 50 -5.55 -2.97 -8.76
CA ASP A 50 -5.97 -1.95 -9.72
C ASP A 50 -7.46 -1.62 -9.60
N ALA A 51 -8.30 -2.64 -9.38
CA ALA A 51 -9.73 -2.45 -9.15
C ALA A 51 -9.99 -1.69 -7.84
N LEU A 52 -9.25 -2.01 -6.78
CA LEU A 52 -9.32 -1.31 -5.51
C LEU A 52 -8.86 0.16 -5.62
N ASP A 53 -7.75 0.40 -6.31
CA ASP A 53 -7.22 1.74 -6.56
C ASP A 53 -8.24 2.58 -7.35
N ASN A 54 -8.85 2.00 -8.40
CA ASN A 54 -9.92 2.64 -9.15
C ASN A 54 -11.13 2.99 -8.27
N PHE A 55 -11.52 2.09 -7.37
CA PHE A 55 -12.63 2.34 -6.46
C PHE A 55 -12.33 3.50 -5.49
N ILE A 56 -11.13 3.51 -4.88
CA ILE A 56 -10.70 4.56 -3.96
C ILE A 56 -10.73 5.93 -4.66
N LEU A 57 -10.16 5.99 -5.87
CA LEU A 57 -10.11 7.20 -6.68
C LEU A 57 -11.51 7.67 -7.11
N ALA A 58 -12.35 6.77 -7.61
CA ALA A 58 -13.69 7.09 -8.10
C ALA A 58 -14.64 7.60 -7.01
N ASN A 59 -14.45 7.15 -5.76
CA ASN A 59 -15.30 7.54 -4.63
C ASN A 59 -14.72 8.70 -3.82
N GLY A 60 -13.61 9.32 -4.25
CA GLY A 60 -12.94 10.38 -3.48
C GLY A 60 -12.52 9.92 -2.08
N ALA A 61 -12.36 8.60 -1.88
CA ALA A 61 -12.10 7.98 -0.59
C ALA A 61 -10.61 8.04 -0.21
N ASN A 62 -9.87 9.06 -0.67
CA ASN A 62 -8.44 9.21 -0.40
C ASN A 62 -8.17 9.26 1.11
N GLU A 63 -8.96 10.01 1.88
CA GLU A 63 -8.84 10.05 3.34
C GLU A 63 -9.15 8.70 4.02
N GLN A 64 -9.88 7.82 3.33
CA GLN A 64 -10.30 6.51 3.82
C GLN A 64 -9.39 5.39 3.32
N ALA A 65 -8.56 5.64 2.30
CA ALA A 65 -7.65 4.65 1.73
C ALA A 65 -6.67 4.10 2.76
N MET A 66 -6.20 4.93 3.72
CA MET A 66 -5.40 4.44 4.84
C MET A 66 -6.13 3.38 5.67
N ARG A 67 -7.42 3.60 5.98
CA ARG A 67 -8.23 2.63 6.72
C ARG A 67 -8.48 1.37 5.90
N ILE A 68 -8.77 1.53 4.60
CA ILE A 68 -8.98 0.41 3.68
C ILE A 68 -7.74 -0.47 3.61
N TYR A 69 -6.55 0.11 3.40
CA TYR A 69 -5.31 -0.69 3.38
C TYR A 69 -4.93 -1.24 4.74
N GLU A 70 -5.23 -0.53 5.84
CA GLU A 70 -5.05 -1.07 7.18
C GLU A 70 -5.92 -2.32 7.39
N ASP A 71 -7.20 -2.26 7.05
CA ASP A 71 -8.12 -3.38 7.19
C ASP A 71 -7.71 -4.56 6.29
N ILE A 72 -7.30 -4.31 5.04
CA ILE A 72 -6.77 -5.35 4.15
C ILE A 72 -5.46 -5.93 4.71
N SER A 73 -4.59 -5.11 5.31
CA SER A 73 -3.35 -5.58 5.94
C SER A 73 -3.61 -6.48 7.14
N ARG A 74 -4.73 -6.34 7.86
CA ARG A 74 -5.11 -7.30 8.92
C ARG A 74 -5.54 -8.64 8.34
N LEU A 75 -6.15 -8.65 7.16
CA LEU A 75 -6.59 -9.87 6.47
C LEU A 75 -5.43 -10.58 5.75
N ALA A 76 -4.46 -9.82 5.24
CA ALA A 76 -3.31 -10.33 4.49
C ALA A 76 -1.99 -9.61 4.88
N PRO A 77 -1.50 -9.78 6.13
CA PRO A 77 -0.42 -8.96 6.72
C PRO A 77 0.97 -9.13 6.09
N ASP A 78 1.17 -10.22 5.36
CA ASP A 78 2.42 -10.53 4.68
C ASP A 78 2.30 -10.48 3.15
N ASN A 79 1.14 -10.07 2.63
CA ASN A 79 0.97 -9.89 1.20
C ASN A 79 1.74 -8.65 0.72
N PRO A 80 2.72 -8.80 -0.18
CA PRO A 80 3.58 -7.68 -0.57
C PRO A 80 2.84 -6.57 -1.30
N LEU A 81 1.85 -6.89 -2.13
CA LEU A 81 1.09 -5.90 -2.87
C LEU A 81 0.24 -5.04 -1.93
N VAL A 82 -0.34 -5.65 -0.89
CA VAL A 82 -1.02 -4.92 0.20
C VAL A 82 -0.04 -3.97 0.88
N LEU A 83 1.14 -4.47 1.27
CA LEU A 83 2.17 -3.68 1.94
C LEU A 83 2.64 -2.50 1.08
N ILE A 84 2.92 -2.74 -0.21
CA ILE A 84 3.30 -1.69 -1.17
C ILE A 84 2.24 -0.60 -1.24
N ARG A 85 0.97 -0.98 -1.40
CA ARG A 85 -0.14 -0.01 -1.49
C ARG A 85 -0.37 0.75 -0.18
N ALA A 86 -0.25 0.08 0.96
CA ALA A 86 -0.30 0.71 2.28
C ALA A 86 0.83 1.73 2.48
N ALA A 87 2.05 1.40 2.06
CA ALA A 87 3.19 2.31 2.13
C ALA A 87 2.97 3.54 1.24
N TYR A 88 2.49 3.36 0.01
CA TYR A 88 2.18 4.48 -0.87
C TYR A 88 1.06 5.37 -0.29
N ALA A 89 -0.03 4.77 0.17
CA ALA A 89 -1.15 5.47 0.81
C ALA A 89 -0.67 6.31 2.01
N ALA A 90 0.22 5.76 2.84
CA ALA A 90 0.80 6.49 3.96
C ALA A 90 1.58 7.74 3.52
N LEU A 91 2.23 7.70 2.36
CA LEU A 91 2.97 8.84 1.82
C LEU A 91 2.06 9.92 1.24
N ILE A 92 0.94 9.56 0.61
CA ILE A 92 0.07 10.53 -0.08
C ILE A 92 -0.99 11.14 0.85
N ILE A 93 -1.48 10.39 1.84
CA ILE A 93 -2.61 10.80 2.68
C ILE A 93 -2.11 11.47 3.96
N ASP A 94 -1.06 10.93 4.58
CA ASP A 94 -0.52 11.47 5.82
C ASP A 94 0.50 12.58 5.51
N GLN A 95 0.18 13.79 5.97
CA GLN A 95 1.04 14.98 5.85
C GLN A 95 1.95 15.17 7.07
N SER A 96 1.84 14.29 8.07
CA SER A 96 2.71 14.27 9.24
C SER A 96 3.94 13.37 9.03
N GLU A 97 4.87 13.41 9.99
CA GLU A 97 6.04 12.52 10.06
C GLU A 97 5.68 11.04 10.30
N VAL A 98 4.42 10.70 10.58
CA VAL A 98 4.00 9.31 10.82
C VAL A 98 3.98 8.52 9.51
N GLY A 99 3.39 9.07 8.45
CA GLY A 99 3.32 8.47 7.12
C GLY A 99 4.67 8.02 6.56
N PRO A 100 5.66 8.91 6.43
CA PRO A 100 7.00 8.55 5.96
C PRO A 100 7.69 7.47 6.80
N ARG A 101 7.54 7.49 8.13
CA ARG A 101 8.12 6.46 9.01
C ARG A 101 7.46 5.09 8.83
N LEU A 102 6.14 5.06 8.66
CA LEU A 102 5.41 3.84 8.35
C LEU A 102 5.84 3.27 7.00
N ALA A 103 5.87 4.11 5.96
CA ALA A 103 6.29 3.72 4.63
C ALA A 103 7.73 3.16 4.63
N ALA A 104 8.67 3.83 5.30
CA ALA A 104 10.04 3.35 5.46
C ALA A 104 10.10 1.96 6.11
N SER A 105 9.34 1.75 7.19
CA SER A 105 9.30 0.47 7.89
C SER A 105 8.74 -0.67 7.02
N ILE A 106 7.74 -0.36 6.19
CA ILE A 106 7.17 -1.32 5.24
C ILE A 106 8.16 -1.64 4.11
N ILE A 107 8.85 -0.63 3.55
CA ILE A 107 9.88 -0.83 2.53
C ILE A 107 11.00 -1.74 3.07
N GLU A 108 11.46 -1.52 4.31
CA GLU A 108 12.46 -2.38 4.93
C GLU A 108 11.96 -3.82 5.11
N LYS A 109 10.68 -4.02 5.48
CA LYS A 109 10.06 -5.36 5.50
C LYS A 109 10.07 -6.01 4.11
N LEU A 110 9.80 -5.24 3.05
CA LEU A 110 9.77 -5.71 1.67
C LEU A 110 11.16 -6.03 1.10
N LYS A 111 12.23 -5.44 1.66
CA LYS A 111 13.64 -5.74 1.32
C LYS A 111 14.16 -7.03 1.96
N GLY A 112 13.46 -7.59 2.95
CA GLY A 112 13.89 -8.80 3.68
C GLY A 112 13.73 -10.11 2.88
N GLU A 113 14.52 -11.14 3.22
CA GLU A 113 14.47 -12.44 2.55
C GLU A 113 13.24 -13.27 2.97
N LYS A 114 12.42 -13.62 1.97
CA LYS A 114 11.21 -14.48 2.01
C LYS A 114 9.97 -13.83 2.62
N LEU A 115 9.24 -13.13 1.77
CA LEU A 115 7.86 -12.73 2.04
C LEU A 115 6.97 -13.99 2.06
N LYS A 116 6.40 -14.30 3.23
CA LYS A 116 5.52 -15.45 3.41
C LYS A 116 4.27 -15.28 2.54
N GLY A 117 3.89 -16.33 1.82
CA GLY A 117 2.71 -16.32 0.94
C GLY A 117 2.99 -16.04 -0.54
N LEU A 118 4.25 -15.80 -0.92
CA LEU A 118 4.67 -15.79 -2.33
C LEU A 118 5.15 -17.19 -2.77
N ALA A 119 4.82 -17.58 -4.01
CA ALA A 119 5.13 -18.89 -4.57
C ALA A 119 6.64 -19.25 -4.47
N ASP A 120 7.54 -18.27 -4.69
CA ASP A 120 8.99 -18.45 -4.63
C ASP A 120 9.68 -17.59 -3.56
N GLY A 121 8.90 -16.92 -2.70
CA GLY A 121 9.40 -15.98 -1.69
C GLY A 121 9.98 -14.67 -2.25
N ALA A 122 9.87 -14.43 -3.56
CA ALA A 122 10.40 -13.26 -4.26
C ALA A 122 9.28 -12.39 -4.85
N LEU A 123 9.49 -11.07 -4.86
CA LEU A 123 8.62 -10.11 -5.55
C LEU A 123 8.65 -10.36 -7.06
N SER A 124 7.49 -10.22 -7.72
CA SER A 124 7.42 -10.14 -9.18
C SER A 124 8.19 -8.91 -9.69
N GLU A 125 8.58 -8.91 -10.96
CA GLU A 125 9.26 -7.75 -11.56
C GLU A 125 8.42 -6.46 -11.43
N THR A 126 7.11 -6.54 -11.66
CA THR A 126 6.21 -5.39 -11.49
C THR A 126 6.16 -4.91 -10.04
N ALA A 127 6.11 -5.82 -9.06
CA ALA A 127 6.10 -5.43 -7.65
C ALA A 127 7.45 -4.80 -7.23
N LYS A 128 8.58 -5.20 -7.84
CA LYS A 128 9.87 -4.52 -7.64
C LYS A 128 9.83 -3.08 -8.15
N LEU A 129 9.24 -2.84 -9.32
CA LEU A 129 9.05 -1.48 -9.85
C LEU A 129 8.16 -0.64 -8.93
N ASP A 130 7.09 -1.22 -8.39
CA ASP A 130 6.24 -0.52 -7.41
C ASP A 130 7.03 -0.15 -6.15
N VAL A 131 7.87 -1.05 -5.62
CA VAL A 131 8.74 -0.74 -4.47
C VAL A 131 9.70 0.40 -4.80
N MET A 132 10.33 0.40 -5.98
CA MET A 132 11.20 1.50 -6.43
C MET A 132 10.44 2.83 -6.46
N PHE A 133 9.19 2.83 -6.94
CA PHE A 133 8.37 4.02 -6.99
C PHE A 133 8.02 4.55 -5.59
N VAL A 134 7.65 3.67 -4.66
CA VAL A 134 7.34 4.05 -3.28
C VAL A 134 8.60 4.57 -2.58
N GLU A 135 9.76 3.96 -2.82
CA GLU A 135 11.05 4.45 -2.28
C GLU A 135 11.42 5.84 -2.85
N LEU A 136 11.23 6.05 -4.16
CA LEU A 136 11.42 7.36 -4.81
C LEU A 136 10.47 8.42 -4.23
N THR A 137 9.20 8.06 -4.03
CA THR A 137 8.20 8.95 -3.42
C THR A 137 8.57 9.31 -1.99
N LEU A 138 9.01 8.32 -1.19
CA LEU A 138 9.42 8.53 0.20
C LEU A 138 10.58 9.54 0.26
N VAL A 139 11.65 9.29 -0.49
CA VAL A 139 12.83 10.19 -0.48
C VAL A 139 12.45 11.59 -0.96
N THR A 140 11.68 11.69 -2.04
CA THR A 140 11.18 12.99 -2.53
C THR A 140 10.41 13.73 -1.43
N LYS A 141 9.48 13.05 -0.75
CA LYS A 141 8.64 13.65 0.29
C LYS A 141 9.46 14.12 1.49
N VAL A 142 10.35 13.29 2.05
CA VAL A 142 11.15 13.67 3.23
C VAL A 142 12.21 14.75 2.92
N SER A 143 12.59 14.88 1.65
CA SER A 143 13.48 15.94 1.17
C SER A 143 12.74 17.21 0.72
N THR A 144 11.41 17.22 0.75
CA THR A 144 10.61 18.40 0.41
C THR A 144 10.34 19.21 1.67
N THR A 145 10.71 20.49 1.65
CA THR A 145 10.46 21.41 2.76
C THR A 145 8.96 21.70 2.91
N SER A 146 8.57 22.31 4.03
CA SER A 146 7.19 22.78 4.23
C SER A 146 6.73 23.83 3.20
N SER A 147 7.66 24.48 2.50
CA SER A 147 7.35 25.39 1.39
C SER A 147 7.20 24.69 0.04
N GLY A 148 7.29 23.35 0.00
CA GLY A 148 7.19 22.55 -1.22
C GLY A 148 8.47 22.52 -2.06
N GLN A 149 9.60 22.99 -1.53
CA GLN A 149 10.87 22.98 -2.25
C GLN A 149 11.64 21.71 -1.91
N LEU A 150 12.08 20.97 -2.93
CA LEU A 150 12.98 19.84 -2.72
C LEU A 150 14.39 20.36 -2.40
N MET A 151 14.89 20.00 -1.23
CA MET A 151 16.21 20.40 -0.74
C MET A 151 16.94 19.22 -0.11
N LEU A 152 18.13 18.94 -0.61
CA LEU A 152 19.04 17.93 -0.06
C LEU A 152 20.17 18.59 0.70
N ASP A 153 20.67 17.88 1.70
CA ASP A 153 21.86 18.22 2.47
C ASP A 153 22.89 17.08 2.43
N LYS A 154 24.04 17.28 3.08
CA LYS A 154 25.12 16.28 3.10
C LYS A 154 24.71 14.96 3.77
N VAL A 155 23.67 14.96 4.61
CA VAL A 155 23.20 13.78 5.35
C VAL A 155 22.23 12.96 4.50
N SER A 156 21.33 13.63 3.78
CA SER A 156 20.30 13.01 2.93
C SER A 156 20.79 12.65 1.51
N ALA A 157 21.81 13.34 0.99
CA ALA A 157 22.31 13.13 -0.37
C ALA A 157 22.77 11.69 -0.68
N PRO A 158 23.48 10.96 0.20
CA PRO A 158 23.86 9.58 -0.08
C PRO A 158 22.66 8.65 -0.31
N LEU A 159 21.58 8.82 0.46
CA LEU A 159 20.36 8.04 0.29
C LEU A 159 19.69 8.38 -1.04
N ALA A 160 19.57 9.67 -1.38
CA ALA A 160 18.99 10.11 -2.65
C ALA A 160 19.75 9.51 -3.85
N LYS A 161 21.08 9.50 -3.83
CA LYS A 161 21.91 8.88 -4.87
C LYS A 161 21.61 7.39 -5.04
N GLN A 162 21.59 6.64 -3.93
CA GLN A 162 21.27 5.21 -3.97
C GLN A 162 19.87 4.94 -4.52
N VAL A 163 18.88 5.77 -4.16
CA VAL A 163 17.51 5.61 -4.65
C VAL A 163 17.39 5.91 -6.14
N LEU A 164 18.09 6.94 -6.65
CA LEU A 164 18.16 7.21 -8.08
C LEU A 164 18.82 6.05 -8.85
N GLU A 165 19.95 5.52 -8.36
CA GLU A 165 20.60 4.37 -8.97
C GLU A 165 19.64 3.17 -9.07
N ARG A 166 18.96 2.83 -7.96
CA ARG A 166 17.98 1.73 -7.91
C ARG A 166 16.75 1.95 -8.78
N SER A 167 16.29 3.20 -8.90
CA SER A 167 15.06 3.55 -9.62
C SER A 167 15.28 3.79 -11.12
N SER A 168 16.50 3.64 -11.62
CA SER A 168 16.82 3.79 -13.05
C SER A 168 16.01 2.85 -13.95
N ALA A 169 15.75 1.62 -13.50
CA ALA A 169 14.91 0.66 -14.23
C ALA A 169 13.44 1.11 -14.31
N LEU A 170 12.93 1.74 -13.26
CA LEU A 170 11.55 2.26 -13.20
C LEU A 170 11.30 3.34 -14.25
N VAL A 171 12.23 4.31 -14.38
CA VAL A 171 12.06 5.43 -15.33
C VAL A 171 12.21 5.00 -16.80
N GLN A 172 12.68 3.78 -17.06
CA GLN A 172 12.79 3.17 -18.40
C GLN A 172 11.59 2.26 -18.74
N ALA A 173 10.70 1.97 -17.80
CA ALA A 173 9.63 1.00 -17.98
C ALA A 173 8.41 1.60 -18.72
N GLU A 174 8.49 1.81 -20.04
CA GLU A 174 7.57 2.64 -20.87
C GLU A 174 6.05 2.50 -20.68
N ASN A 175 5.55 1.38 -20.12
CA ASN A 175 4.11 1.14 -19.89
C ASN A 175 3.77 0.77 -18.44
N TRP A 176 4.66 1.06 -17.49
CA TRP A 176 4.39 0.76 -16.08
C TRP A 176 3.25 1.64 -15.53
N VAL A 177 2.31 0.99 -14.86
CA VAL A 177 1.25 1.61 -14.07
C VAL A 177 1.33 1.03 -12.67
N GLY A 178 1.62 1.91 -11.71
CA GLY A 178 1.90 1.57 -10.33
C GLY A 178 0.74 1.82 -9.37
N PRO A 179 1.04 1.90 -8.07
CA PRO A 179 0.09 2.28 -7.02
C PRO A 179 -0.74 3.50 -7.39
N HIS A 180 -2.06 3.40 -7.21
CA HIS A 180 -3.01 4.52 -7.42
C HIS A 180 -2.90 5.16 -8.79
N LYS A 181 -2.66 4.35 -9.83
CA LYS A 181 -2.47 4.81 -11.22
C LYS A 181 -1.27 5.74 -11.41
N ALA A 182 -0.28 5.66 -10.53
CA ALA A 182 1.02 6.27 -10.78
C ALA A 182 1.58 5.80 -12.11
N THR A 183 2.10 6.73 -12.90
CA THR A 183 2.67 6.47 -14.23
C THR A 183 4.17 6.63 -14.20
N VAL A 184 4.83 6.10 -15.23
CA VAL A 184 6.26 6.32 -15.48
C VAL A 184 6.61 7.81 -15.50
N GLN A 185 5.72 8.66 -16.01
CA GLN A 185 5.96 10.10 -16.03
C GLN A 185 6.03 10.67 -14.61
N ASN A 186 5.15 10.24 -13.69
CA ASN A 186 5.24 10.65 -12.29
C ASN A 186 6.57 10.23 -11.66
N ALA A 187 7.07 9.03 -12.00
CA ALA A 187 8.38 8.58 -11.54
C ALA A 187 9.52 9.42 -12.14
N LYS A 188 9.47 9.74 -13.43
CA LYS A 188 10.46 10.60 -14.11
C LYS A 188 10.52 12.00 -13.50
N ASP A 189 9.36 12.61 -13.26
CA ASP A 189 9.29 13.95 -12.67
C ASP A 189 9.98 14.00 -11.29
N MET A 190 9.73 12.99 -10.43
CA MET A 190 10.39 12.88 -9.13
C MET A 190 11.88 12.57 -9.25
N PHE A 191 12.25 11.70 -10.18
CA PHE A 191 13.65 11.34 -10.45
C PHE A 191 14.46 12.57 -10.87
N GLU A 192 13.95 13.34 -11.83
CA GLU A 192 14.58 14.57 -12.33
C GLU A 192 14.67 15.65 -11.24
N ALA A 193 13.62 15.81 -10.43
CA ALA A 193 13.63 16.76 -9.31
C ALA A 193 14.70 16.40 -8.27
N LEU A 194 14.82 15.13 -7.90
CA LEU A 194 15.86 14.65 -6.98
C LEU A 194 17.27 14.80 -7.56
N GLN A 195 17.46 14.46 -8.84
CA GLN A 195 18.73 14.64 -9.54
C GLN A 195 19.14 16.12 -9.56
N SER A 196 18.21 17.02 -9.90
CA SER A 196 18.48 18.47 -9.92
C SER A 196 18.85 19.03 -8.54
N ALA A 197 18.23 18.52 -7.47
CA ALA A 197 18.59 18.91 -6.11
C ALA A 197 19.97 18.40 -5.69
N LEU A 198 20.38 17.21 -6.15
CA LEU A 198 21.75 16.70 -5.94
C LEU A 198 22.77 17.58 -6.67
N ASP A 199 22.52 17.89 -7.94
CA ASP A 199 23.41 18.71 -8.76
C ASP A 199 23.59 20.11 -8.14
N THR A 200 22.50 20.69 -7.61
CA THR A 200 22.52 21.98 -6.89
C THR A 200 23.33 21.92 -5.59
N LEU A 201 23.25 20.81 -4.85
CA LEU A 201 24.04 20.64 -3.63
C LEU A 201 25.53 20.50 -3.95
N GLU A 202 25.86 19.76 -5.02
CA GLU A 202 27.24 19.55 -5.46
C GLU A 202 27.87 20.84 -5.99
N SER A 203 27.14 21.65 -6.76
CA SER A 203 27.63 22.93 -7.25
C SER A 203 27.96 23.89 -6.11
N ARG A 204 27.10 23.95 -5.07
CA ARG A 204 27.33 24.77 -3.87
C ARG A 204 28.49 24.29 -3.01
N ALA A 205 28.90 23.03 -3.15
CA ALA A 205 30.05 22.50 -2.42
C ALA A 205 31.39 22.74 -3.14
N ALA A 206 31.33 23.13 -4.42
CA ALA A 206 32.49 23.47 -5.25
C ALA A 206 32.86 24.97 -5.20
N ASP A 207 31.93 25.82 -4.79
CA ASP A 207 32.11 27.26 -4.50
C ASP A 207 32.64 27.50 -3.08
#